data_AF-A0A1Q7GRH9-F1
#
_entry.id   AF-A0A1Q7GRH9-F1
#
_cell.length_a   1.000
_cell.length_b   1.000
_cell.length_c   1.000
_cell.angle_alpha   90.00
_cell.angle_beta   90.00
_cell.angle_gamma   90.00
#
_symmetry.space_group_name_H-M   'P 1'
#
loop_
_entity.id
_entity.type
_entity.pdbx_description
1 polymer ?
#
loop_
_entity_poly.entity_id
_entity_poly.type
_entity_poly.pdbx_seq_one_letter_code
_entity_poly.pdbx_strand_id
1 'polypeptide(L)'
;MRAIRIAGTVFLTALLVAGCSDRSTPTARAAGPLAAASSGGDHSSYTWIFSCSGDGESYANWYWTHAGTTTGTGSAWCFPGGSTSGADARPADADGFFACVNYTAGGGACQGWAVVPGSPFKAQLKGTRTWLVPECSQSCKQSATGTLRIDS
;
A
#
# COMPACT_ATOMS: atom_id res chain seq x y z
N MET A 1 -63.43 -13.88 -28.91
CA MET A 1 -64.32 -13.73 -27.74
C MET A 1 -63.46 -13.13 -26.62
N ARG A 2 -63.53 -11.83 -26.29
CA ARG A 2 -64.33 -11.21 -25.19
C ARG A 2 -64.43 -12.16 -23.97
N ALA A 3 -64.07 -11.82 -22.74
CA ALA A 3 -64.43 -10.64 -21.94
C ALA A 3 -63.60 -10.58 -20.62
N ILE A 4 -63.07 -9.41 -20.17
CA ILE A 4 -63.49 -8.50 -19.07
C ILE A 4 -63.28 -8.97 -17.59
N ARG A 5 -62.80 -8.03 -16.74
CA ARG A 5 -63.12 -7.74 -15.31
C ARG A 5 -62.13 -8.23 -14.23
N ILE A 6 -61.91 -7.62 -13.05
CA ILE A 6 -62.19 -6.33 -12.35
C ILE A 6 -61.42 -6.43 -11.00
N ALA A 7 -60.95 -5.29 -10.49
CA ALA A 7 -60.73 -4.84 -9.10
C ALA A 7 -60.31 -5.76 -7.92
N GLY A 8 -59.48 -5.15 -7.05
CA GLY A 8 -59.41 -5.37 -5.59
C GLY A 8 -58.69 -6.64 -5.16
N THR A 9 -57.88 -6.73 -4.10
CA THR A 9 -57.97 -6.07 -2.80
C THR A 9 -56.64 -6.31 -2.07
N VAL A 10 -56.26 -5.36 -1.20
CA VAL A 10 -55.13 -5.43 -0.26
C VAL A 10 -55.30 -6.58 0.73
N PHE A 11 -54.25 -7.36 0.99
CA PHE A 11 -54.06 -8.02 2.28
C PHE A 11 -52.58 -7.96 2.70
N LEU A 12 -52.33 -7.23 3.79
CA LEU A 12 -51.15 -7.36 4.62
C LEU A 12 -51.15 -8.73 5.29
N THR A 13 -50.00 -9.40 5.30
CA THR A 13 -49.74 -10.47 6.25
C THR A 13 -48.33 -10.29 6.82
N ALA A 14 -48.30 -9.80 8.05
CA ALA A 14 -47.14 -9.85 8.92
C ALA A 14 -47.00 -11.28 9.45
N LEU A 15 -45.81 -11.87 9.29
CA LEU A 15 -45.37 -13.02 10.07
C LEU A 15 -44.29 -12.53 11.04
N LEU A 16 -44.55 -12.68 12.33
CA LEU A 16 -43.58 -12.59 13.43
C LEU A 16 -43.24 -14.02 13.90
N VAL A 17 -42.20 -14.10 14.73
CA VAL A 17 -41.66 -15.23 15.51
C VAL A 17 -40.72 -16.14 14.69
N ALA A 18 -39.49 -16.49 15.08
CA ALA A 18 -38.74 -16.57 16.34
C ALA A 18 -37.26 -16.22 16.03
N GLY A 19 -36.35 -15.77 16.90
CA GLY A 19 -36.11 -16.15 18.29
C GLY A 19 -34.74 -16.84 18.39
N CYS A 20 -33.89 -16.32 19.30
CA CYS A 20 -32.68 -16.92 19.89
C CYS A 20 -31.31 -16.72 19.18
N SER A 21 -30.54 -15.72 19.64
CA SER A 21 -29.53 -15.93 20.70
C SER A 21 -28.44 -14.85 20.72
N ASP A 22 -28.37 -14.17 21.87
CA ASP A 22 -27.27 -13.50 22.56
C ASP A 22 -25.90 -13.26 21.87
N ARG A 23 -25.51 -11.99 22.00
CA ARG A 23 -24.22 -11.47 22.49
C ARG A 23 -23.09 -11.13 21.50
N SER A 24 -22.80 -9.82 21.50
CA SER A 24 -21.56 -9.16 21.10
C SER A 24 -21.40 -8.87 19.61
N THR A 25 -22.28 -8.04 19.06
CA THR A 25 -21.93 -7.21 17.91
C THR A 25 -21.05 -6.06 18.42
N PRO A 26 -19.78 -5.93 18.01
CA PRO A 26 -19.07 -4.68 18.22
C PRO A 26 -19.80 -3.65 17.37
N THR A 27 -20.49 -2.71 18.01
CA THR A 27 -20.96 -1.50 17.36
C THR A 27 -19.71 -0.71 16.99
N ALA A 28 -19.12 -1.02 15.82
CA ALA A 28 -18.11 -0.15 15.23
C ALA A 28 -18.81 1.19 14.99
N ARG A 29 -18.37 2.22 15.72
CA ARG A 29 -18.84 3.59 15.52
C ARG A 29 -18.86 3.87 14.03
N ALA A 30 -20.01 4.31 13.51
CA ALA A 30 -20.08 4.95 12.22
C ALA A 30 -19.02 6.06 12.22
N ALA A 31 -17.93 5.85 11.48
CA ALA A 31 -16.97 6.88 11.22
C ALA A 31 -17.74 7.97 10.49
N GLY A 32 -17.95 9.11 11.15
CA GLY A 32 -18.45 10.31 10.50
C GLY A 32 -17.59 10.60 9.27
N PRO A 33 -18.11 11.34 8.28
CA PRO A 33 -17.33 11.70 7.11
C PRO A 33 -16.00 12.31 7.60
N LEU A 34 -14.89 11.63 7.28
CA LEU A 34 -13.55 12.15 7.49
C LEU A 34 -13.52 13.48 6.75
N ALA A 35 -13.58 14.58 7.50
CA ALA A 35 -13.35 15.90 6.98
C ALA A 35 -11.99 15.83 6.27
N ALA A 36 -12.03 15.95 4.94
CA ALA A 36 -10.83 16.05 4.13
C ALA A 36 -10.02 17.21 4.71
N ALA A 37 -8.89 16.88 5.32
CA ALA A 37 -7.92 17.87 5.73
C ALA A 37 -7.36 18.47 4.44
N SER A 38 -7.94 19.57 3.99
CA SER A 38 -7.41 20.42 2.93
C SER A 38 -6.23 21.21 3.48
N SER A 39 -5.12 20.51 3.74
CA SER A 39 -3.82 21.15 3.96
C SER A 39 -3.13 21.36 2.60
N GLY A 40 -3.60 22.38 1.87
CA GLY A 40 -2.76 23.31 1.10
C GLY A 40 -1.62 22.82 0.21
N GLY A 41 -1.71 21.66 -0.44
CA GLY A 41 -0.81 21.25 -1.52
C GLY A 41 -1.52 20.25 -2.42
N ASP A 42 -1.33 20.35 -3.74
CA ASP A 42 -1.70 19.25 -4.62
C ASP A 42 -0.69 18.13 -4.37
N HIS A 43 -1.08 17.12 -3.59
CA HIS A 43 -0.30 15.89 -3.38
C HIS A 43 -0.27 15.01 -4.64
N SER A 44 -0.18 15.66 -5.80
CA SER A 44 -0.14 15.15 -7.17
C SER A 44 1.26 14.66 -7.55
N SER A 45 2.27 14.95 -6.72
CA SER A 45 3.65 14.52 -6.90
C SER A 45 4.22 13.96 -5.60
N TYR A 46 5.32 13.22 -5.72
CA TYR A 46 6.11 12.76 -4.60
C TYR A 46 7.59 12.86 -4.93
N THR A 47 8.40 13.03 -3.90
CA THR A 47 9.86 12.92 -3.97
C THR A 47 10.32 11.62 -3.34
N TRP A 48 11.47 11.14 -3.80
CA TRP A 48 12.07 9.93 -3.28
C TRP A 48 13.59 10.06 -3.18
N ILE A 49 14.15 9.37 -2.18
CA ILE A 49 15.59 9.23 -1.98
C ILE A 49 15.87 7.77 -1.65
N PHE A 50 16.84 7.20 -2.34
CA PHE A 50 17.36 5.87 -2.07
C PHE A 50 18.84 5.96 -1.71
N SER A 51 19.20 5.50 -0.51
CA SER A 51 20.58 5.53 0.00
C SER A 51 21.11 4.11 0.16
N CYS A 52 22.37 3.90 -0.20
CA CYS A 52 23.01 2.58 -0.21
C CYS A 52 24.23 2.53 0.71
N SER A 53 24.41 1.40 1.40
CA SER A 53 25.58 1.11 2.24
C SER A 53 25.91 -0.38 2.22
N GLY A 54 27.11 -0.73 2.68
CA GLY A 54 27.60 -2.10 2.76
C GLY A 54 28.64 -2.40 1.69
N ASP A 55 28.62 -3.63 1.17
CA ASP A 55 29.67 -4.22 0.34
C ASP A 55 29.26 -4.32 -1.14
N GLY A 56 27.98 -4.15 -1.45
CA GLY A 56 27.46 -4.28 -2.81
C GLY A 56 26.31 -3.32 -3.11
N GLU A 57 25.96 -3.23 -4.38
CA GLU A 57 24.84 -2.41 -4.83
C GLU A 57 23.53 -2.80 -4.15
N SER A 58 22.62 -1.83 -4.04
CA SER A 58 21.26 -2.07 -3.58
C SER A 58 20.26 -1.60 -4.61
N TYR A 59 19.06 -2.19 -4.54
CA TYR A 59 17.95 -1.92 -5.43
C TYR A 59 16.67 -1.68 -4.63
N ALA A 60 15.85 -0.78 -5.13
CA ALA A 60 14.50 -0.55 -4.65
C ALA A 60 13.53 -0.49 -5.83
N ASN A 61 12.34 -1.03 -5.61
CA ASN A 61 11.21 -0.92 -6.51
C ASN A 61 9.96 -0.63 -5.68
N TRP A 62 9.08 0.20 -6.21
CA TRP A 62 7.85 0.58 -5.52
C TRP A 62 6.71 0.81 -6.50
N TYR A 63 5.50 0.77 -5.96
CA TYR A 63 4.26 0.80 -6.70
C TYR A 63 3.21 1.57 -5.92
N TRP A 64 2.47 2.41 -6.62
CA TRP A 64 1.21 2.95 -6.15
C TRP A 64 0.09 2.01 -6.59
N THR A 65 -0.92 1.83 -5.74
CA THR A 65 -2.06 0.97 -6.03
C THR A 65 -3.38 1.71 -5.86
N HIS A 66 -4.38 1.28 -6.62
CA HIS A 66 -5.78 1.62 -6.42
C HIS A 66 -6.63 0.34 -6.55
N ALA A 67 -7.47 0.04 -5.55
CA ALA A 67 -8.34 -1.14 -5.54
C ALA A 67 -7.60 -2.46 -5.87
N GLY A 68 -6.37 -2.60 -5.35
CA GLY A 68 -5.51 -3.77 -5.57
C GLY A 68 -4.78 -3.83 -6.92
N THR A 69 -4.94 -2.82 -7.78
CA THR A 69 -4.26 -2.74 -9.08
C THR A 69 -3.13 -1.72 -9.02
N THR A 70 -2.01 -1.99 -9.70
CA THR A 70 -0.89 -1.03 -9.81
C THR A 70 -1.25 0.13 -10.74
N THR A 71 -1.11 1.37 -10.26
CA THR A 71 -1.40 2.61 -11.00
C THR A 71 -0.18 3.48 -11.24
N GLY A 72 0.93 3.22 -10.54
CA GLY A 72 2.21 3.89 -10.75
C GLY A 72 3.36 3.03 -10.26
N THR A 73 4.54 3.22 -10.85
CA THR A 73 5.74 2.43 -10.52
C THR A 73 6.96 3.34 -10.39
N GLY A 74 7.94 2.89 -9.63
CA GLY A 74 9.26 3.51 -9.60
C GLY A 74 10.33 2.52 -9.18
N SER A 75 11.57 2.85 -9.51
CA SER A 75 12.72 2.03 -9.16
C SER A 75 13.96 2.88 -9.05
N ALA A 76 14.88 2.45 -8.19
CA ALA A 76 16.17 3.09 -8.00
C ALA A 76 17.22 2.06 -7.63
N TRP A 77 18.46 2.39 -7.90
CA TRP A 77 19.62 1.62 -7.48
C TRP A 77 20.77 2.56 -7.12
N CYS A 78 21.70 2.08 -6.32
CA CYS A 78 22.96 2.76 -6.04
C CYS A 78 24.05 1.79 -5.56
N PHE A 79 25.31 2.21 -5.72
CA PHE A 79 26.47 1.57 -5.11
C PHE A 79 26.63 1.98 -3.63
N PRO A 80 27.35 1.20 -2.80
CA PRO A 80 27.63 1.55 -1.42
C PRO A 80 28.20 2.95 -1.24
N GLY A 81 27.70 3.68 -0.23
CA GLY A 81 28.08 5.06 0.06
C GLY A 81 27.41 6.09 -0.85
N GLY A 82 26.70 5.65 -1.90
CA GLY A 82 25.96 6.51 -2.81
C GLY A 82 24.49 6.69 -2.43
N SER A 83 23.86 7.63 -3.13
CA SER A 83 22.42 7.84 -3.10
C SER A 83 21.89 8.29 -4.46
N THR A 84 20.67 7.91 -4.78
CA THR A 84 19.90 8.41 -5.92
C THR A 84 18.61 9.04 -5.42
N SER A 85 18.14 10.08 -6.09
CA SER A 85 16.92 10.79 -5.71
C SER A 85 16.17 11.28 -6.94
N GLY A 86 14.87 11.46 -6.79
CA GLY A 86 14.02 11.94 -7.87
C GLY A 86 12.68 12.44 -7.37
N ALA A 87 11.84 12.81 -8.32
CA ALA A 87 10.47 13.21 -8.10
C ALA A 87 9.61 12.70 -9.26
N ASP A 88 8.40 12.28 -8.95
CA ASP A 88 7.46 11.68 -9.89
C ASP A 88 6.02 12.07 -9.55
N ALA A 89 5.10 11.85 -10.49
CA ALA A 89 3.67 12.04 -10.24
C ALA A 89 3.13 10.94 -9.33
N ARG A 90 2.31 11.32 -8.35
CA ARG A 90 1.53 10.40 -7.53
C ARG A 90 0.15 10.23 -8.18
N PRO A 91 -0.30 8.99 -8.46
CA PRO A 91 -1.66 8.78 -8.94
C PRO A 91 -2.69 9.33 -7.93
N ALA A 92 -3.62 10.15 -8.42
CA ALA A 92 -4.52 10.94 -7.57
C ALA A 92 -5.46 10.06 -6.71
N ASP A 93 -5.81 8.89 -7.21
CA ASP A 93 -6.69 7.91 -6.61
C ASP A 93 -5.94 6.80 -5.84
N ALA A 94 -4.61 6.87 -5.73
CA ALA A 94 -3.84 5.84 -5.05
C ALA A 94 -4.29 5.67 -3.60
N ASP A 95 -4.73 4.45 -3.27
CA ASP A 95 -5.17 4.01 -1.94
C ASP A 95 -4.13 3.13 -1.23
N GLY A 96 -3.06 2.77 -1.94
CA GLY A 96 -1.96 2.02 -1.38
C GLY A 96 -0.62 2.36 -2.00
N PHE A 97 0.42 2.07 -1.23
CA PHE A 97 1.82 2.14 -1.64
C PHE A 97 2.50 0.84 -1.21
N PHE A 98 3.30 0.24 -2.09
CA PHE A 98 4.07 -0.97 -1.79
C PHE A 98 5.50 -0.78 -2.27
N ALA A 99 6.47 -1.18 -1.47
CA ALA A 99 7.88 -1.10 -1.83
C ALA A 99 8.64 -2.35 -1.40
N CYS A 100 9.65 -2.69 -2.19
CA CYS A 100 10.66 -3.68 -1.86
C CYS A 100 12.04 -3.06 -1.95
N VAL A 101 12.90 -3.41 -1.00
CA VAL A 101 14.32 -3.03 -0.98
C VAL A 101 15.15 -4.29 -0.81
N ASN A 102 16.06 -4.52 -1.77
CA ASN A 102 16.96 -5.67 -1.81
C ASN A 102 16.27 -7.04 -1.73
N TYR A 103 14.98 -7.12 -2.09
CA TYR A 103 14.20 -8.34 -1.97
C TYR A 103 14.71 -9.42 -2.93
N THR A 104 15.40 -10.41 -2.36
CA THR A 104 16.04 -11.52 -3.06
C THR A 104 16.02 -12.75 -2.15
N ALA A 105 16.45 -13.92 -2.65
CA ALA A 105 16.63 -15.11 -1.80
C ALA A 105 17.59 -14.87 -0.62
N GLY A 106 18.53 -13.92 -0.75
CA GLY A 106 19.50 -13.55 0.30
C GLY A 106 19.00 -12.52 1.32
N GLY A 107 17.70 -12.15 1.28
CA GLY A 107 17.08 -11.22 2.24
C GLY A 107 16.39 -10.05 1.58
N GLY A 108 16.43 -8.89 2.24
CA GLY A 108 15.68 -7.70 1.85
C GLY A 108 14.37 -7.55 2.63
N ALA A 109 13.60 -6.55 2.26
CA ALA A 109 12.31 -6.27 2.88
C ALA A 109 11.31 -5.82 1.82
N CYS A 110 10.06 -6.23 1.98
CA CYS A 110 8.93 -5.66 1.27
C CYS A 110 7.89 -5.20 2.30
N GLN A 111 7.22 -4.08 2.03
CA GLN A 111 6.22 -3.52 2.91
C GLN A 111 5.16 -2.78 2.10
N GLY A 112 3.91 -2.84 2.57
CA GLY A 112 2.79 -2.07 2.06
C GLY A 112 2.30 -1.05 3.09
N TRP A 113 1.73 0.05 2.60
CA TRP A 113 1.10 1.10 3.39
C TRP A 113 -0.25 1.46 2.78
N ALA A 114 -1.22 1.71 3.63
CA ALA A 114 -2.46 2.35 3.22
C ALA A 114 -2.20 3.84 2.97
N VAL A 115 -2.86 4.37 1.95
CA VAL A 115 -2.71 5.75 1.51
C VAL A 115 -4.10 6.37 1.46
N VAL A 116 -4.25 7.59 1.97
CA VAL A 116 -5.48 8.36 1.78
C VAL A 116 -5.31 9.20 0.50
N PRO A 117 -6.18 9.03 -0.51
CA PRO A 117 -6.14 9.83 -1.74
C PRO A 117 -6.14 11.33 -1.43
N GLY A 118 -5.28 12.08 -2.13
CA GLY A 118 -5.14 13.54 -1.97
C GLY A 118 -4.58 14.02 -0.62
N SER A 119 -4.18 13.13 0.29
CA SER A 119 -3.55 13.50 1.57
C SER A 119 -2.03 13.34 1.51
N PRO A 120 -1.25 14.08 2.33
CA PRO A 120 0.19 13.86 2.42
C PRO A 120 0.52 12.40 2.78
N PHE A 121 1.65 11.91 2.30
CA PHE A 121 2.11 10.55 2.57
C PHE A 121 3.64 10.49 2.70
N LYS A 122 4.11 9.78 3.73
CA LYS A 122 5.52 9.50 3.93
C LYS A 122 5.73 8.04 4.22
N ALA A 123 6.75 7.46 3.62
CA ALA A 123 7.17 6.09 3.90
C ALA A 123 8.69 5.99 3.93
N GLN A 124 9.19 5.06 4.74
CA GLN A 124 10.59 4.67 4.74
C GLN A 124 10.69 3.15 4.83
N LEU A 125 11.53 2.55 3.99
CA LEU A 125 11.82 1.13 4.02
C LEU A 125 13.32 0.90 3.97
N LYS A 126 13.82 0.11 4.91
CA LYS A 126 15.20 -0.37 4.92
C LYS A 126 15.20 -1.86 4.63
N GLY A 127 15.99 -2.27 3.64
CA GLY A 127 16.15 -3.67 3.27
C GLY A 127 17.61 -4.06 3.18
N THR A 128 17.97 -5.20 3.78
CA THR A 128 19.34 -5.73 3.75
C THR A 128 19.34 -7.12 3.16
N ARG A 129 20.14 -7.33 2.11
CA ARG A 129 20.45 -8.67 1.59
C ARG A 129 21.86 -9.06 1.99
N THR A 130 22.09 -10.35 2.16
CA THR A 130 23.42 -10.90 2.48
C THR A 130 23.72 -12.08 1.58
N TRP A 131 24.99 -12.25 1.23
CA TRP A 131 25.47 -13.37 0.43
C TRP A 131 26.84 -13.83 0.92
N LEU A 132 27.18 -15.07 0.61
CA LEU A 132 28.52 -15.61 0.86
C LEU A 132 29.37 -15.39 -0.38
N VAL A 133 30.62 -14.97 -0.19
CA VAL A 133 31.61 -14.91 -1.26
C VAL A 133 32.16 -16.33 -1.46
N PRO A 134 31.97 -16.96 -2.64
CA PRO A 134 32.35 -18.36 -2.87
C PRO A 134 33.84 -18.64 -2.62
N GLU A 135 34.70 -17.65 -2.88
CA GLU A 135 36.16 -17.76 -2.85
C GLU A 135 36.76 -17.94 -1.45
N CYS A 136 36.00 -17.66 -0.38
CA CYS A 136 36.54 -17.66 0.98
C CYS A 136 35.92 -18.69 1.92
N SER A 137 35.02 -19.55 1.45
CA SER A 137 34.15 -20.37 2.31
C SER A 137 33.36 -19.48 3.32
N GLN A 138 32.55 -20.06 4.22
CA GLN A 138 31.48 -19.36 4.99
C GLN A 138 31.91 -18.11 5.82
N SER A 139 33.20 -17.79 5.90
CA SER A 139 33.79 -16.68 6.64
C SER A 139 33.66 -15.30 5.97
N CYS A 140 33.41 -15.21 4.65
CA CYS A 140 33.18 -13.93 3.98
C CYS A 140 31.70 -13.74 3.65
N LYS A 141 30.93 -13.36 4.67
CA LYS A 141 29.57 -12.86 4.50
C LYS A 141 29.62 -11.39 4.13
N GLN A 142 29.09 -11.04 2.97
CA GLN A 142 28.88 -9.66 2.55
C GLN A 142 27.42 -9.25 2.73
N SER A 143 27.20 -7.95 2.80
CA SER A 143 25.88 -7.35 2.97
C SER A 143 25.69 -6.12 2.10
N ALA A 144 24.48 -5.92 1.58
CA ALA A 144 24.08 -4.66 0.95
C ALA A 144 22.78 -4.18 1.60
N THR A 145 22.77 -2.92 1.97
CA THR A 145 21.64 -2.27 2.63
C THR A 145 21.19 -1.07 1.82
N GLY A 146 19.93 -1.08 1.43
CA GLY A 146 19.24 0.06 0.85
C GLY A 146 18.28 0.68 1.85
N THR A 147 18.09 2.00 1.79
CA THR A 147 17.03 2.70 2.50
C THR A 147 16.28 3.60 1.51
N LEU A 148 15.02 3.28 1.25
CA LEU A 148 14.10 4.09 0.46
C LEU A 148 13.33 5.03 1.38
N ARG A 149 13.19 6.29 0.97
CA ARG A 149 12.32 7.31 1.58
C ARG A 149 11.42 7.91 0.51
N ILE A 150 10.15 8.09 0.86
CA ILE A 150 9.10 8.70 0.03
C ILE A 150 8.46 9.84 0.81
N ASP A 151 8.22 10.97 0.15
CA ASP A 151 7.52 12.13 0.70
C ASP A 151 6.62 12.75 -0.38
N SER A 152 5.31 12.78 -0.16
CA SER A 152 4.29 13.35 -1.06
C SER A 152 3.38 14.30 -0.32
#